data_AF-A0A1F1EAC0-F1
#
_entry.id   AF-A0A1F1EAC0-F1
#
_cell.length_a   1.000
_cell.length_b   1.000
_cell.length_c   1.000
_cell.angle_alpha   90.00
_cell.angle_beta   90.00
_cell.angle_gamma   90.00
#
_symmetry.space_group_name_H-M   'P 1'
#
loop_
_entity.id
_entity.type
_entity.pdbx_description
1 polymer ?
#
loop_
_entity_poly.entity_id
_entity_poly.type
_entity_poly.pdbx_seq_one_letter_code
_entity_poly.pdbx_strand_id
1 'polypeptide(L)'
;MSCTPTERHITYWGDLDAAGFAILNAVRAHFPHTTSLLMDTATVTEFQHLAVPDPGDGSAALTHLSTEEQRAYRLLFTACRLRIEQERIPFAHVNAVIHATLAAA
;
A
#
# COMPACT_ATOMS: atom_id res chain seq x y z
N MET A 1 -30.50 16.52 2.53
CA MET A 1 -29.51 16.49 3.63
C MET A 1 -28.27 15.80 3.09
N SER A 2 -27.27 16.57 2.63
CA SER A 2 -25.97 16.01 2.28
C SER A 2 -25.21 15.78 3.58
N CYS A 3 -25.11 14.53 4.01
CA CYS A 3 -24.20 14.16 5.10
C CYS A 3 -22.81 14.11 4.46
N THR A 4 -22.08 15.23 4.49
CA THR A 4 -20.66 15.19 4.15
C THR A 4 -20.00 14.21 5.13
N PRO A 5 -19.31 13.16 4.64
CA PRO A 5 -18.57 12.28 5.53
C PRO A 5 -17.67 13.15 6.39
N THR A 6 -17.76 13.01 7.72
CA THR A 6 -16.79 13.64 8.63
C THR A 6 -15.40 13.33 8.11
N GLU A 7 -14.58 14.35 7.87
CA GLU A 7 -13.16 14.24 7.49
C GLU A 7 -12.46 13.32 8.50
N ARG A 8 -12.27 12.05 8.14
CA ARG A 8 -11.48 11.10 8.91
C ARG A 8 -10.13 10.99 8.21
N HIS A 9 -9.07 11.27 8.95
CA HIS A 9 -7.72 10.96 8.50
C HIS A 9 -7.58 9.43 8.56
N ILE A 10 -7.47 8.79 7.39
CA ILE A 10 -7.29 7.34 7.27
C ILE A 10 -5.89 7.09 6.75
N THR A 11 -5.12 6.30 7.48
CA THR A 11 -3.88 5.71 7.01
C THR A 11 -4.12 4.22 6.77
N TYR A 12 -3.82 3.76 5.56
CA TYR A 12 -3.94 2.37 5.14
C TYR A 12 -2.56 1.74 5.06
N TRP A 13 -2.44 0.52 5.57
CA TRP A 13 -1.27 -0.33 5.37
C TRP A 13 -1.77 -1.77 5.19
N GLY A 14 -1.21 -2.46 4.21
CA GLY A 14 -1.53 -3.84 3.89
C GLY A 14 -0.36 -4.50 3.18
N ASP A 15 -0.59 -5.72 2.70
CA ASP A 15 0.40 -6.45 1.91
C ASP A 15 0.78 -5.67 0.64
N LEU A 16 2.07 -5.70 0.30
CA LEU A 16 2.61 -5.21 -0.95
C LEU A 16 2.36 -6.29 -2.02
N ASP A 17 1.11 -6.39 -2.46
CA ASP A 17 0.64 -7.41 -3.42
C ASP A 17 -0.59 -6.93 -4.23
N ALA A 18 -1.05 -7.73 -5.19
CA ALA A 18 -2.17 -7.34 -6.04
C ALA A 18 -3.47 -7.05 -5.26
N ALA A 19 -3.78 -7.83 -4.23
CA ALA A 19 -4.98 -7.64 -3.43
C ALA A 19 -4.87 -6.41 -2.51
N GLY A 20 -3.72 -6.20 -1.88
CA GLY A 20 -3.45 -5.06 -1.00
C GLY A 20 -3.57 -3.73 -1.73
N PHE A 21 -3.06 -3.62 -2.96
CA PHE A 21 -3.26 -2.44 -3.81
C PHE A 21 -4.71 -2.29 -4.29
N ALA A 22 -5.40 -3.39 -4.59
CA ALA A 22 -6.82 -3.34 -4.96
C ALA A 22 -7.71 -2.85 -3.80
N ILE A 23 -7.41 -3.27 -2.56
CA ILE A 23 -8.09 -2.80 -1.35
C ILE A 23 -7.82 -1.30 -1.15
N LEU A 24 -6.57 -0.85 -1.23
CA LEU A 24 -6.24 0.59 -1.14
C LEU A 24 -7.02 1.42 -2.16
N ASN A 25 -7.09 0.94 -3.42
CA ASN A 25 -7.85 1.58 -4.47
C ASN A 25 -9.35 1.68 -4.13
N ALA A 26 -9.95 0.61 -3.60
CA ALA A 26 -11.35 0.59 -3.19
C ALA A 26 -11.62 1.48 -1.96
N VAL A 27 -10.70 1.53 -0.99
CA VAL A 27 -10.77 2.44 0.16
C VAL A 27 -10.77 3.88 -0.32
N ARG A 28 -9.86 4.24 -1.25
CA ARG A 28 -9.80 5.60 -1.80
C ARG A 28 -10.97 6.00 -2.68
N ALA A 29 -11.68 5.04 -3.27
CA ALA A 29 -12.95 5.33 -3.95
C ALA A 29 -14.01 5.89 -2.98
N HIS A 30 -13.98 5.49 -1.70
CA HIS A 30 -14.90 5.95 -0.67
C HIS A 30 -14.32 7.08 0.20
N PHE A 31 -13.00 7.07 0.42
CA PHE A 31 -12.27 8.00 1.25
C PHE A 31 -11.03 8.54 0.50
N PRO A 32 -11.20 9.52 -0.41
CA PRO A 32 -10.13 9.99 -1.29
C PRO A 32 -8.89 10.52 -0.57
N HIS A 33 -9.04 10.97 0.67
CA HIS A 33 -7.96 11.50 1.51
C HIS A 33 -7.13 10.42 2.22
N THR A 34 -7.40 9.13 1.97
CA THR A 34 -6.65 8.03 2.60
C THR A 34 -5.18 8.06 2.17
N THR A 35 -4.27 8.12 3.12
CA THR A 35 -2.82 7.98 2.89
C THR A 35 -2.43 6.51 3.01
N SER A 36 -1.45 6.06 2.22
CA SER A 36 -0.87 4.73 2.38
C SER A 36 0.45 4.82 3.15
N LEU A 37 0.81 3.76 3.84
CA LEU A 37 2.07 3.61 4.57
C LEU A 37 2.84 2.43 3.99
N LEU A 38 4.15 2.55 3.75
CA LEU A 38 4.99 1.43 3.30
C LEU A 38 4.52 0.76 1.99
N MET A 39 3.78 1.49 1.14
CA MET A 39 3.24 0.99 -0.13
C MET A 39 3.89 1.69 -1.34
N ASP A 40 5.18 1.97 -1.23
CA ASP A 40 5.98 2.68 -2.24
C ASP A 40 7.14 1.83 -2.80
N THR A 41 7.78 2.35 -3.84
CA THR A 41 8.87 1.66 -4.54
C THR A 41 10.12 1.48 -3.68
N ALA A 42 10.38 2.39 -2.74
CA ALA A 42 11.52 2.30 -1.83
C ALA A 42 11.34 1.09 -0.89
N THR A 43 10.13 0.94 -0.33
CA THR A 43 9.76 -0.19 0.52
C THR A 43 9.87 -1.51 -0.24
N VAL A 44 9.34 -1.58 -1.47
CA VAL A 44 9.46 -2.79 -2.31
C VAL A 44 10.92 -3.14 -2.57
N THR A 45 11.76 -2.14 -2.87
CA THR A 45 13.18 -2.36 -3.18
C THR A 45 13.95 -2.83 -1.94
N GLU A 46 13.74 -2.19 -0.79
CA GLU A 46 14.42 -2.52 0.47
C GLU A 46 14.08 -3.96 0.91
N PHE A 47 12.81 -4.34 0.83
CA PHE A 47 12.32 -5.62 1.34
C PHE A 47 12.08 -6.68 0.26
N GLN A 48 12.58 -6.48 -0.96
CA GLN A 48 12.42 -7.44 -2.07
C GLN A 48 12.94 -8.83 -1.72
N HIS A 49 13.99 -8.92 -0.89
CA HIS A 49 14.57 -10.17 -0.43
C HIS A 49 13.63 -11.01 0.47
N LEU A 50 12.55 -10.41 0.99
CA LEU A 50 11.51 -11.07 1.78
C LEU A 50 10.33 -11.53 0.93
N ALA A 51 10.32 -11.15 -0.35
CA ALA A 51 9.21 -11.38 -1.25
C ALA A 51 9.04 -12.86 -1.61
N VAL A 52 7.79 -13.23 -1.87
CA VAL A 52 7.39 -14.56 -2.35
C VAL A 52 6.49 -14.43 -3.56
N PRO A 53 6.25 -15.49 -4.34
CA PRO A 53 5.29 -15.45 -5.44
C PRO A 53 3.89 -15.04 -4.95
N ASP A 54 3.26 -14.12 -5.68
CA ASP A 54 1.89 -13.67 -5.48
C ASP A 54 0.93 -14.58 -6.26
N PRO A 55 -0.03 -15.25 -5.60
CA PRO A 55 -1.08 -16.00 -6.28
C PRO A 55 -2.10 -15.08 -6.98
N GLY A 56 -2.15 -13.80 -6.60
CA GLY A 56 -3.10 -12.80 -7.07
C GLY A 56 -2.87 -12.33 -8.51
N ASP A 57 -3.95 -11.84 -9.13
CA ASP A 57 -3.91 -11.25 -10.46
C ASP A 57 -3.56 -9.76 -10.38
N GLY A 58 -2.33 -9.43 -10.76
CA GLY A 58 -1.82 -8.06 -10.81
C GLY A 58 -2.16 -7.29 -12.10
N SER A 59 -3.15 -7.74 -12.88
CA SER A 59 -3.54 -7.07 -14.14
C SER A 59 -4.59 -5.96 -13.98
N ALA A 60 -5.17 -5.81 -12.79
CA ALA A 60 -6.23 -4.82 -12.54
C ALA A 60 -5.74 -3.38 -12.77
N ALA A 61 -6.57 -2.58 -13.46
CA ALA A 61 -6.37 -1.15 -13.57
C ALA A 61 -6.87 -0.45 -12.30
N LEU A 62 -5.95 0.09 -11.49
CA LEU A 62 -6.24 0.70 -10.19
C LEU A 62 -6.12 2.23 -10.30
N THR A 63 -7.22 2.90 -10.61
CA THR A 63 -7.26 4.33 -10.97
C THR A 63 -7.18 5.30 -9.79
N HIS A 64 -7.31 4.81 -8.55
CA HIS A 64 -7.24 5.62 -7.33
C HIS A 64 -5.90 5.50 -6.58
N LEU A 65 -4.94 4.77 -7.15
CA LEU A 65 -3.57 4.76 -6.65
C LEU A 65 -2.84 6.05 -7.02
N SER A 66 -1.89 6.43 -6.18
CA SER A 66 -0.92 7.46 -6.52
C SER A 66 0.06 6.94 -7.59
N THR A 67 0.77 7.86 -8.24
CA THR A 67 1.83 7.49 -9.20
C THR A 67 2.89 6.57 -8.56
N GLU A 68 3.27 6.81 -7.31
CA GLU A 68 4.28 6.02 -6.61
C GLU A 68 3.78 4.61 -6.26
N GLU A 69 2.54 4.49 -5.80
CA GLU A 69 1.92 3.18 -5.53
C GLU A 69 1.74 2.37 -6.81
N GLN A 70 1.35 3.02 -7.91
CA GLN A 70 1.23 2.36 -9.19
C GLN A 70 2.57 1.86 -9.72
N ARG A 71 3.67 2.58 -9.42
CA ARG A 71 5.03 2.11 -9.69
C ARG A 71 5.40 0.92 -8.81
N ALA A 72 5.10 0.95 -7.51
CA ALA A 72 5.37 -0.15 -6.58
C ALA A 72 4.62 -1.42 -6.98
N TYR A 73 3.32 -1.30 -7.28
CA TYR A 73 2.48 -2.39 -7.79
C TYR A 73 3.04 -3.00 -9.08
N ARG A 74 3.42 -2.15 -10.06
CA ARG A 74 4.02 -2.63 -11.31
C ARG A 74 5.39 -3.29 -11.11
N LEU A 75 6.19 -2.79 -10.17
CA LEU A 75 7.50 -3.36 -9.85
C LEU A 75 7.33 -4.81 -9.37
N LEU A 76 6.40 -5.05 -8.45
CA LEU A 76 6.07 -6.39 -7.95
C LEU A 76 5.53 -7.31 -9.06
N PHE A 77 4.60 -6.81 -9.88
CA PHE A 77 4.03 -7.58 -10.98
C PHE A 77 5.07 -8.00 -12.02
N THR A 78 5.94 -7.07 -12.43
CA THR A 78 6.98 -7.31 -13.45
C THR A 78 8.15 -8.12 -12.93
N ALA A 79 8.41 -8.11 -11.62
CA ALA A 79 9.42 -8.93 -10.96
C ALA A 79 8.97 -10.40 -10.77
N CYS A 80 8.26 -10.99 -11.74
CA CYS A 80 7.69 -12.33 -11.67
C CYS A 80 6.51 -12.49 -10.69
N ARG A 81 5.65 -11.47 -10.57
CA ARG A 81 4.46 -11.48 -9.70
C ARG A 81 4.86 -11.78 -8.26
N LEU A 82 5.59 -10.88 -7.64
CA LEU A 82 5.98 -10.98 -6.24
C LEU A 82 4.98 -10.31 -5.32
N ARG A 83 4.97 -10.76 -4.07
CA ARG A 83 4.36 -10.09 -2.94
C ARG A 83 5.31 -9.98 -1.77
N ILE A 84 5.17 -8.91 -0.98
CA ILE A 84 5.80 -8.80 0.34
C ILE A 84 4.65 -8.73 1.36
N GLU A 85 4.50 -9.79 2.14
CA GLU A 85 3.53 -9.84 3.24
C GLU A 85 3.93 -8.81 4.31
N GLN A 86 2.96 -8.06 4.80
CA GLN A 86 3.15 -6.97 5.76
C GLN A 86 3.93 -7.43 7.00
N GLU A 87 3.61 -8.63 7.49
CA GLU A 87 4.21 -9.24 8.68
C GLU A 87 5.70 -9.61 8.51
N ARG A 88 6.21 -9.63 7.27
CA ARG A 88 7.63 -9.91 7.00
C ARG A 88 8.51 -8.69 7.17
N ILE A 89 7.96 -7.48 7.00
CA ILE A 89 8.73 -6.25 7.17
C ILE A 89 9.17 -6.15 8.65
N PRO A 90 10.47 -5.90 8.95
CA PRO A 90 10.96 -5.88 10.31
C PRO A 90 10.17 -4.94 11.21
N PHE A 91 9.69 -5.46 12.34
CA PHE A 91 8.85 -4.72 13.29
C PHE A 91 9.47 -3.38 13.74
N ALA A 92 10.79 -3.33 13.89
CA ALA A 92 11.49 -2.10 14.25
C ALA A 92 11.38 -1.00 13.17
N HIS A 93 11.46 -1.37 11.89
CA HIS A 93 11.28 -0.46 10.77
C HIS A 93 9.84 0.06 10.73
N VAL A 94 8.88 -0.86 10.82
CA VAL A 94 7.44 -0.54 10.85
C VAL A 94 7.12 0.44 11.98
N ASN A 95 7.57 0.18 13.20
CA ASN A 95 7.33 1.06 14.33
C ASN A 95 7.91 2.45 14.12
N ALA A 96 9.13 2.55 13.61
CA ALA A 96 9.76 3.84 13.34
C ALA A 96 8.93 4.66 12.34
N VAL A 97 8.45 4.01 11.29
CA VAL A 97 7.62 4.65 10.25
C VAL A 97 6.24 5.05 10.79
N ILE A 98 5.55 4.17 11.54
CA ILE A 98 4.26 4.49 12.18
C ILE A 98 4.42 5.68 13.14
N HIS A 99 5.45 5.68 14.00
CA HIS A 99 5.70 6.78 14.92
C HIS A 99 5.95 8.10 14.19
N ALA A 100 6.72 8.08 13.11
CA ALA A 100 6.95 9.27 12.29
C ALA A 100 5.65 9.79 11.63
N THR A 101 4.82 8.90 11.10
CA THR A 101 3.54 9.28 10.46
C THR A 101 2.55 9.85 11.48
N LEU A 102 2.40 9.23 12.64
CA LEU A 102 1.49 9.71 13.69
C LEU A 102 1.96 11.01 14.34
N ALA A 103 3.27 11.26 14.40
CA ALA A 103 3.81 12.52 14.90
C ALA A 103 3.64 13.70 13.92
N ALA A 104 3.44 13.41 12.63
CA ALA A 104 3.25 14.39 11.57
C ALA A 104 1.78 14.69 11.25
N ALA A 105 0.84 13.98 11.88
CA ALA A 105 -0.61 14.11 11.71
C ALA A 105 -1.25 15.02 12.76
#